data_AF-A0A2E9RQS0-F1
#
_entry.id   AF-A0A2E9RQS0-F1
#
_cell.length_a   1.000
_cell.length_b   1.000
_cell.length_c   1.000
_cell.angle_alpha   90.00
_cell.angle_beta   90.00
_cell.angle_gamma   90.00
#
_symmetry.space_group_name_H-M   'P 1'
#
loop_
_entity.id
_entity.type
_entity.pdbx_description
1 polymer ?
#
loop_
_entity_poly.entity_id
_entity_poly.type
_entity_poly.pdbx_seq_one_letter_code
_entity_poly.pdbx_strand_id
1 'polypeptide(L)' 'MNRNQEQPRDNPRKRGGSFLGIHYVRCGSYGRIYKNKEGTAYTGNCPRCMHPIRVRIGSGGTGHRFFKCFCP' A
#
# COMPACT_ATOMS: atom_id res chain seq x y z
N MET A 1 37.98 2.41 33.82
CA MET A 1 38.06 2.14 32.36
C MET A 1 36.63 1.90 31.86
N ASN A 2 35.87 2.98 31.63
CA ASN A 2 34.47 2.91 31.21
C ASN A 2 34.40 2.81 29.69
N ARG A 3 33.99 1.64 29.20
CA ARG A 3 33.74 1.37 27.78
C ARG A 3 32.35 1.93 27.43
N ASN A 4 32.29 3.22 27.08
CA ASN A 4 31.09 3.81 26.46
C ASN A 4 30.85 3.09 25.12
N GLN A 5 29.96 2.10 25.14
CA GLN A 5 29.45 1.45 23.95
C GLN A 5 28.33 2.32 23.37
N GLU A 6 28.68 3.14 22.39
CA GLU A 6 27.70 3.85 21.57
C GLU A 6 27.14 2.85 20.54
N GLN A 7 25.94 2.35 20.79
CA GLN A 7 25.27 1.40 19.89
C GLN A 7 24.63 2.17 18.70
N PRO A 8 24.90 1.79 17.44
CA PRO A 8 24.27 2.43 16.29
C PRO A 8 22.77 2.08 16.27
N ARG A 9 21.92 3.12 16.32
CA ARG A 9 20.46 3.01 16.27
C ARG A 9 19.96 2.82 14.84
N ASP A 10 20.44 1.81 14.12
CA ASP A 10 19.77 1.39 12.88
C ASP A 10 18.81 0.26 13.22
N ASN A 11 17.62 0.64 13.72
CA ASN A 11 16.49 -0.27 13.77
C ASN A 11 15.75 -0.07 12.45
N PRO A 12 15.90 -0.95 11.44
CA PRO A 12 15.08 -0.89 10.25
C PRO A 12 13.68 -1.31 10.68
N ARG A 13 12.93 -0.34 11.23
CA ARG A 13 11.52 -0.47 11.57
C ARG A 13 10.90 -1.18 10.39
N LYS A 14 10.40 -2.41 10.59
CA LYS A 14 9.66 -3.16 9.59
C LYS A 14 8.64 -2.18 9.01
N ARG A 15 8.96 -1.62 7.84
CA ARG A 15 8.19 -0.52 7.27
C ARG A 15 6.86 -1.17 6.92
N GLY A 16 5.84 -0.90 7.75
CA GLY A 16 4.48 -1.36 7.49
C GLY A 16 4.20 -1.12 6.02
N GLY A 17 3.94 -2.19 5.27
CA GLY A 17 4.01 -2.16 3.81
C GLY A 17 3.21 -1.00 3.25
N SER A 18 3.78 -0.29 2.26
CA SER A 18 3.06 0.79 1.59
C SER A 18 1.73 0.25 1.08
N PHE A 19 0.65 0.97 1.38
CA PHE A 19 -0.71 0.61 0.98
C PHE A 19 -1.35 1.78 0.23
N LEU A 20 -2.33 1.46 -0.62
CA LEU A 20 -3.28 2.42 -1.17
C LEU A 20 -4.66 2.16 -0.58
N GLY A 21 -5.34 3.22 -0.17
CA GLY A 21 -6.73 3.20 0.24
C GLY A 21 -7.66 3.29 -0.97
N ILE A 22 -8.63 2.39 -1.06
CA ILE A 22 -9.60 2.35 -2.14
C ILE A 22 -11.00 2.48 -1.56
N HIS A 23 -11.73 3.51 -2.00
CA HIS A 23 -13.17 3.60 -1.80
C HIS A 23 -13.87 2.94 -3.00
N TYR A 24 -14.52 1.80 -2.76
CA TYR A 24 -15.31 1.05 -3.72
C TYR A 24 -16.71 1.66 -3.82
N VAL A 25 -16.87 2.63 -4.70
CA VAL A 25 -18.03 3.53 -4.73
C VAL A 25 -19.35 2.77 -4.88
N ARG A 26 -19.42 1.81 -5.80
CA ARG A 26 -20.65 1.04 -6.05
C ARG A 26 -20.99 0.06 -4.94
N CYS A 27 -19.98 -0.54 -4.30
CA CYS A 27 -20.19 -1.45 -3.19
C CYS A 27 -20.28 -0.76 -1.82
N GLY A 28 -20.03 0.55 -1.75
CA GLY A 28 -20.07 1.35 -0.52
C GLY A 28 -19.04 0.90 0.53
N SER A 29 -17.93 0.28 0.11
CA SER A 29 -16.93 -0.27 1.03
C SER A 29 -15.59 0.43 0.87
N TYR A 30 -14.78 0.38 1.93
CA TYR A 30 -13.41 0.89 1.93
C TYR A 30 -12.43 -0.25 2.20
N GLY A 31 -11.35 -0.31 1.43
CA GLY A 31 -10.34 -1.34 1.59
C GLY A 31 -8.94 -0.82 1.31
N ARG A 32 -7.96 -1.63 1.67
CA ARG A 32 -6.54 -1.36 1.40
C ARG A 32 -6.03 -2.36 0.39
N ILE A 33 -5.27 -1.88 -0.57
CA ILE A 33 -4.51 -2.72 -1.50
C ILE A 33 -3.02 -2.51 -1.26
N TYR A 34 -2.25 -3.57 -1.44
CA TYR A 34 -0.82 -3.57 -1.15
C TYR A 34 -0.02 -3.76 -2.42
N LYS A 35 1.25 -3.36 -2.35
CA LYS A 35 2.18 -3.54 -3.45
C LYS A 35 2.40 -5.03 -3.71
N ASN A 36 2.42 -5.42 -4.97
CA ASN A 36 2.81 -6.77 -5.38
C ASN A 36 4.30 -7.02 -5.07
N LYS A 37 4.70 -8.30 -5.09
CA LYS A 37 6.09 -8.71 -4.79
C LYS A 37 7.12 -8.07 -5.73
N GLU A 38 6.76 -7.88 -7.00
CA GLU A 38 7.61 -7.27 -8.03
C GLU A 38 7.78 -5.75 -7.84
N GLY A 39 6.91 -5.11 -7.06
CA GLY A 39 6.93 -3.67 -6.87
C GLY A 39 6.40 -2.84 -8.05
N THR A 40 5.75 -3.48 -9.02
CA THR A 40 5.26 -2.86 -10.27
C THR A 40 3.81 -2.36 -10.17
N ALA A 41 3.04 -2.83 -9.19
CA ALA A 41 1.65 -2.44 -9.00
C ALA A 41 1.17 -2.63 -7.56
N TYR A 42 0.13 -1.90 -7.17
CA TYR A 42 -0.72 -2.24 -6.04
C TYR A 42 -1.89 -3.10 -6.52
N THR A 43 -2.16 -4.20 -5.84
CA THR A 43 -3.17 -5.19 -6.23
C THR A 43 -4.07 -5.56 -5.07
N GLY A 44 -5.34 -5.80 -5.36
CA GLY A 44 -6.31 -6.34 -4.41
C GLY A 44 -7.70 -6.44 -5.03
N ASN A 45 -8.72 -6.67 -4.21
CA ASN A 45 -10.08 -6.93 -4.67
C ASN A 45 -11.09 -6.17 -3.83
N CYS A 46 -12.26 -5.88 -4.41
CA CYS A 46 -13.40 -5.39 -3.64
C CYS A 46 -13.84 -6.44 -2.61
N PRO A 47 -13.97 -6.10 -1.32
CA PRO A 47 -14.40 -7.06 -0.30
C PRO A 47 -15.87 -7.50 -0.44
N ARG A 48 -16.65 -6.87 -1.33
CA ARG A 48 -18.08 -7.18 -1.53
C ARG A 48 -18.33 -7.98 -2.80
N CYS A 49 -17.88 -7.49 -3.95
CA CYS A 49 -18.09 -8.16 -5.24
C CYS A 49 -16.86 -8.93 -5.75
N MET A 50 -15.76 -8.95 -4.98
CA MET A 50 -14.49 -9.57 -5.36
C MET A 50 -13.84 -9.02 -6.64
N HIS A 51 -14.34 -7.89 -7.16
CA HIS A 51 -13.81 -7.29 -8.38
C HIS A 51 -12.31 -6.97 -8.24
N PRO A 52 -11.45 -7.49 -9.14
CA PRO A 52 -10.01 -7.29 -9.07
C PRO A 52 -9.63 -5.85 -9.43
N ILE A 53 -8.67 -5.29 -8.69
CA ILE A 53 -8.12 -3.95 -8.90
C ILE A 53 -6.60 -4.05 -9.03
N ARG A 54 -6.07 -3.33 -10.02
CA ARG A 54 -4.63 -3.16 -10.22
C ARG A 54 -4.31 -1.69 -10.50
N VAL A 55 -3.48 -1.10 -9.64
CA VAL A 55 -2.94 0.27 -9.81
C VAL A 55 -1.45 0.16 -10.14
N ARG A 56 -1.06 0.53 -11.35
CA ARG A 56 0.35 0.45 -11.79
C ARG A 56 1.20 1.54 -11.12
N ILE A 57 2.48 1.24 -10.91
CA ILE A 57 3.49 2.17 -10.41
C ILE A 57 4.40 2.55 -11.58
N GLY A 58 4.57 3.84 -11.85
CA GLY A 58 5.39 4.34 -12.96
C GLY A 58 5.83 5.79 -12.75
N SER A 59 6.74 6.28 -13.59
CA SER A 59 7.36 7.61 -13.48
C SER A 59 6.37 8.79 -13.56
N GLY A 60 5.24 8.61 -14.26
CA GLY A 60 4.13 9.57 -14.31
C GLY A 60 3.06 9.34 -13.24
N GLY A 61 3.37 8.58 -12.20
CA GLY A 61 2.45 8.30 -11.11
C GLY A 61 2.11 9.52 -10.26
N THR A 62 1.21 9.33 -9.30
CA THR A 62 0.85 10.35 -8.31
C THR A 62 1.30 9.93 -6.91
N GLY A 63 1.57 10.92 -6.06
CA GLY A 63 1.80 10.71 -4.62
C GLY A 63 0.52 10.46 -3.82
N HIS A 64 -0.66 10.54 -4.44
CA HIS A 64 -1.93 10.26 -3.77
C HIS A 64 -2.02 8.82 -3.29
N ARG A 65 -2.53 8.66 -2.07
CA ARG A 65 -2.68 7.35 -1.42
C ARG A 65 -4.11 6.82 -1.41
N PHE A 66 -5.08 7.66 -1.75
CA PHE A 66 -6.51 7.33 -1.70
C PHE A 66 -7.12 7.47 -3.09
N PHE A 67 -7.80 6.42 -3.54
CA PHE A 67 -8.44 6.37 -4.86
C PHE A 67 -9.88 5.90 -4.75
N LYS A 68 -10.67 6.21 -5.77
CA LYS A 68 -12.02 5.70 -5.95
C LYS A 68 -12.02 4.64 -7.05
N CYS A 69 -12.68 3.52 -6.80
CA CYS A 69 -12.94 2.49 -7.79
C CYS A 69 -14.44 2.32 -7.99
N PHE A 70 -14.86 2.29 -9.26
CA PHE A 70 -16.23 2.00 -9.66
C PHE A 70 -16.28 0.55 -10.15
N CYS A 71 -16.44 -0.39 -9.22
CA CYS A 71 -16.62 -1.80 -9.55
C CYS A 71 -17.94 -2.03 -10.32
N PRO A 72 -18.01 -3.09 -11.14
CA PRO A 72 -19.20 -3.47 -11.91
C PRO A 72 -20.37 -3.94 -11.03
#